data_AF-A0A413IG42-F1
#
_entry.id   AF-A0A413IG42-F1
#
_cell.length_a   1.000
_cell.length_b   1.000
_cell.length_c   1.000
_cell.angle_alpha   90.00
_cell.angle_beta   90.00
_cell.angle_gamma   90.00
#
_symmetry.space_group_name_H-M   'P 1'
#
loop_
_entity.id
_entity.type
_entity.pdbx_description
1 polymer ?
#
loop_
_entity_poly.entity_id
_entity_poly.type
_entity_poly.pdbx_seq_one_letter_code
_entity_poly.pdbx_strand_id
1 'polypeptide(L)' 'MEENTQLSLLFDEVIPIPECSELMKITKLKRPIDVADRMVQEVRVWQQKHPDRDVMEIITPDWEEYIKSRL' A
#
# COMPACT_ATOMS: atom_id res chain seq x y z
N MET A 1 21.01 -26.80 -7.77
CA MET A 1 20.75 -25.51 -8.42
C MET A 1 19.30 -25.18 -8.11
N GLU A 2 19.04 -24.78 -6.86
CA GLU A 2 17.70 -24.61 -6.29
C GLU A 2 17.70 -23.32 -5.47
N GLU A 3 17.61 -22.17 -6.15
CA GLU A 3 17.48 -20.88 -5.46
C GLU A 3 16.43 -19.95 -6.10
N ASN A 4 15.72 -20.38 -7.15
CA ASN A 4 14.76 -19.51 -7.86
C ASN A 4 13.29 -19.75 -7.51
N THR A 5 12.96 -20.68 -6.61
CA THR A 5 11.56 -21.00 -6.27
C THR A 5 11.01 -20.15 -5.12
N GLN A 6 11.87 -19.49 -4.32
CA GLN A 6 11.42 -18.77 -3.12
C GLN A 6 10.95 -17.32 -3.38
N LEU A 7 11.33 -16.69 -4.48
CA LEU A 7 10.91 -15.32 -4.78
C LEU A 7 9.52 -15.22 -5.42
N SER A 8 9.02 -16.30 -6.03
CA SER A 8 7.71 -16.30 -6.69
C SER A 8 6.53 -16.43 -5.73
N LEU A 9 6.77 -16.85 -4.48
CA LEU A 9 5.73 -17.04 -3.45
C LEU A 9 5.50 -15.80 -2.57
N LEU A 10 6.29 -14.75 -2.74
CA LEU A 10 6.16 -13.50 -1.96
C LEU A 10 5.11 -12.53 -2.54
N PHE A 11 4.50 -12.85 -3.68
CA PHE A 11 3.48 -12.02 -4.33
C PHE A 11 2.05 -12.52 -4.14
N ASP A 12 1.82 -13.61 -3.39
CA ASP A 12 0.48 -14.22 -3.23
C ASP A 12 -0.35 -13.67 -2.07
N GLU A 13 0.23 -12.95 -1.12
CA GLU A 13 -0.56 -12.27 -0.09
C GLU A 13 -0.67 -10.79 -0.44
N VAL A 14 -1.74 -10.44 -1.16
CA VAL A 14 -2.30 -9.09 -1.10
C VAL A 14 -2.71 -8.86 0.35
N ILE A 15 -1.79 -8.34 1.17
CA ILE A 15 -2.06 -8.02 2.56
C ILE A 15 -3.11 -6.90 2.55
N PRO A 16 -4.33 -7.13 3.09
CA PRO A 16 -5.32 -6.08 3.14
C PRO A 16 -4.77 -4.90 3.93
N ILE A 17 -4.98 -3.69 3.41
CA ILE A 17 -4.60 -2.47 4.12
C ILE A 17 -5.33 -2.48 5.48
N PRO A 18 -4.60 -2.39 6.61
CA PRO A 18 -5.21 -2.38 7.94
C PRO A 18 -6.20 -1.23 8.12
N GLU A 19 -7.18 -1.37 9.01
CA GLU A 19 -8.10 -0.28 9.30
C GLU A 19 -7.35 0.99 9.77
N CYS A 20 -7.93 2.18 9.55
CA CYS A 20 -7.31 3.44 9.99
C CYS A 20 -6.95 3.40 11.49
N SER A 21 -7.77 2.75 12.32
CA SER A 21 -7.51 2.59 13.76
C SER A 21 -6.26 1.76 14.06
N GLU A 22 -5.97 0.75 13.24
CA GLU A 22 -4.77 -0.08 13.33
C GLU A 22 -3.55 0.62 12.75
N LEU A 23 -3.71 1.30 11.61
CA LEU A 23 -2.66 2.12 11.02
C LEU A 23 -2.20 3.21 11.98
N MET A 24 -3.12 3.89 12.68
CA MET A 24 -2.77 4.87 13.72
C MET A 24 -1.96 4.26 14.86
N LYS A 25 -2.27 3.02 15.28
CA LYS A 25 -1.51 2.30 16.32
C LYS A 25 -0.10 1.94 15.84
N ILE A 26 0.03 1.43 14.62
CA ILE A 26 1.31 0.98 14.02
C ILE A 26 2.22 2.18 13.75
N THR A 27 1.69 3.22 13.12
CA THR A 27 2.44 4.42 12.71
C THR A 27 2.63 5.42 13.85
N LYS A 28 1.92 5.25 14.97
CA LYS A 28 1.82 6.20 16.09
C LYS A 28 1.31 7.59 15.69
N LEU A 29 0.65 7.68 14.53
CA LEU A 29 0.06 8.91 14.04
C LEU A 29 -1.21 9.25 14.81
N LYS A 30 -1.34 10.52 15.17
CA LYS A 30 -2.38 10.99 16.09
C LYS A 30 -3.65 11.45 15.39
N ARG A 31 -3.60 11.73 14.09
CA ARG A 31 -4.76 12.20 13.32
C ARG A 31 -4.98 11.30 12.10
N PRO A 32 -6.25 11.03 11.75
CA PRO A 32 -6.57 10.27 10.53
C PRO A 32 -5.96 10.87 9.25
N ILE A 33 -5.88 12.20 9.16
CA ILE A 33 -5.27 12.86 7.99
C ILE A 33 -3.78 12.53 7.83
N ASP A 34 -3.05 12.39 8.95
CA ASP A 34 -1.63 12.05 8.90
C ASP A 34 -1.45 10.61 8.37
N VAL A 35 -2.38 9.70 8.71
CA VAL A 35 -2.40 8.34 8.16
C VAL A 35 -2.72 8.37 6.67
N ALA A 36 -3.70 9.18 6.26
CA ALA A 36 -4.06 9.32 4.86
C ALA A 36 -2.91 9.87 4.01
N ASP A 37 -2.17 10.87 4.51
CA ASP A 37 -0.98 11.39 3.84
C ASP A 37 0.15 10.35 3.78
N ARG A 38 0.31 9.53 4.84
CA ARG A 38 1.26 8.41 4.82
C ARG A 38 0.89 7.37 3.77
N MET A 39 -0.38 7.03 3.62
CA MET A 39 -0.85 6.10 2.59
C MET A 39 -0.53 6.61 1.18
N VAL A 40 -0.76 7.90 0.89
CA VAL A 40 -0.37 8.52 -0.39
C VAL A 40 1.13 8.40 -0.62
N GLN A 41 1.95 8.61 0.41
CA GLN A 41 3.41 8.46 0.31
C GLN A 41 3.82 7.01 -0.03
N GLU A 42 3.26 6.02 0.67
CA GLU A 42 3.57 4.61 0.42
C GLU A 42 3.15 4.16 -0.99
N VAL A 43 1.97 4.62 -1.45
CA VAL A 43 1.49 4.40 -2.83
C VAL A 43 2.49 4.96 -3.85
N ARG A 44 2.96 6.20 -3.67
CA ARG A 44 3.96 6.81 -4.56
C ARG A 44 5.28 6.02 -4.57
N VAL A 45 5.75 5.59 -3.40
CA VAL A 45 6.97 4.77 -3.27
C VAL A 45 6.78 3.41 -3.96
N TRP A 46 5.61 2.80 -3.81
CA TRP A 46 5.29 1.54 -4.46
C TRP A 46 5.29 1.67 -5.99
N GLN A 47 4.67 2.72 -6.52
CA GLN A 47 4.57 2.97 -7.96
C GLN A 47 5.94 3.26 -8.59
N GLN A 48 6.83 3.96 -7.88
CA GLN A 48 8.23 4.14 -8.31
C GLN A 48 9.00 2.82 -8.40
N LYS A 49 8.68 1.85 -7.55
CA LYS A 49 9.30 0.52 -7.55
C LYS A 49 8.68 -0.43 -8.57
N HIS A 50 7.43 -0.19 -8.99
CA HIS A 50 6.67 -1.02 -9.92
C HIS A 50 6.11 -0.17 -11.08
N PRO A 51 6.96 0.35 -11.97
CA PRO A 51 6.53 1.27 -13.04
C PRO A 51 5.57 0.62 -14.04
N ASP A 52 5.60 -0.71 -14.17
CA ASP A 52 4.77 -1.47 -15.10
C ASP A 52 3.44 -1.93 -14.48
N ARG A 53 3.15 -1.57 -13.22
CA ARG A 53 1.94 -1.97 -12.52
C ARG A 53 1.11 -0.77 -12.11
N ASP A 54 -0.21 -0.90 -12.22
CA ASP A 54 -1.12 0.10 -11.70
C ASP A 54 -1.34 -0.12 -10.21
N VAL A 55 -1.07 0.92 -9.41
CA VAL A 55 -1.29 0.88 -7.97
C VAL A 55 -2.77 0.72 -7.62
N MET A 56 -3.68 1.07 -8.53
CA MET A 56 -5.11 0.83 -8.39
C MET A 56 -5.47 -0.66 -8.34
N GLU A 57 -4.59 -1.56 -8.78
CA GLU A 57 -4.81 -3.02 -8.65
C GLU A 57 -4.70 -3.53 -7.21
N ILE A 58 -4.03 -2.80 -6.33
CA ILE A 58 -3.70 -3.25 -4.96
C ILE A 58 -4.32 -2.37 -3.88
N ILE A 59 -4.91 -1.24 -4.25
CA ILE A 59 -5.59 -0.34 -3.31
C ILE A 59 -7.02 -0.84 -3.09
N THR A 60 -7.46 -0.82 -1.83
CA THR A 60 -8.85 -1.17 -1.51
C THR A 60 -9.82 -0.08 -2.00
N PRO A 61 -11.05 -0.43 -2.40
CA PRO A 61 -12.00 0.53 -2.96
C PRO A 61 -12.23 1.78 -2.09
N ASP A 62 -12.19 1.63 -0.76
CA ASP A 62 -12.36 2.72 0.20
C ASP A 62 -11.34 3.86 0.05
N TRP A 63 -10.15 3.57 -0.50
CA TRP A 63 -9.08 4.53 -0.71
C TRP A 63 -8.96 5.01 -2.15
N GLU A 64 -9.65 4.36 -3.09
CA GLU A 64 -9.46 4.57 -4.52
C GLU A 64 -9.66 6.04 -4.92
N GLU A 65 -10.79 6.64 -4.52
CA GLU A 65 -11.10 8.04 -4.83
C GLU A 65 -10.10 9.01 -4.18
N TYR A 66 -9.76 8.79 -2.90
CA TYR A 66 -8.84 9.64 -2.17
C TYR A 66 -7.44 9.62 -2.78
N ILE A 67 -6.94 8.44 -3.12
CA ILE A 67 -5.61 8.27 -3.70
C ILE A 67 -5.57 8.81 -5.14
N LYS A 68 -6.58 8.53 -5.97
CA LYS A 68 -6.70 9.10 -7.33
C LYS A 68 -6.64 10.62 -7.33
N SER A 69 -7.22 11.28 -6.33
CA SER A 69 -7.19 12.75 -6.24
C SER A 69 -5.83 13.34 -5.84
N ARG A 70 -4.85 12.51 -5.44
CA ARG A 70 -3.57 12.93 -4.83
C ARG A 70 -2.31 12.31 -5.46
N LEU A 71 -2.46 11.41 -6.42
CA LEU A 71 -1.38 10.97 -7.31
C LEU A 71 -1.22 11.96 -8.46
#